data_AF-A0A6F9JJU8-F1
#
_entry.id   AF-A0A6F9JJU8-F1
#
_cell.length_a   1.000
_cell.length_b   1.000
_cell.length_c   1.000
_cell.angle_alpha   90.00
_cell.angle_beta   90.00
_cell.angle_gamma   90.00
#
_symmetry.space_group_name_H-M   'P 1'
#
loop_
_entity.id
_entity.type
_entity.pdbx_description
1 polymer ?
#
loop_
_entity_poly.entity_id
_entity_poly.type
_entity_poly.pdbx_seq_one_letter_code
_entity_poly.pdbx_strand_id
1 'polypeptide(L)'
;MSLWNSFSYSFKEFHYLFFSVVVIFIFNILLEYNNFLNFKNQKHYLIDNALLTHQYIKYNKKNKKYWVLKLQTENFTFYTTSFKDLNLSKNQFLSLRIITHNINFKDYLSKSFYAPSYDFEKLKEKEYNPIISYFLNQHTNEKIKEFYGALFFALPISLELRNDVNYYGIAHL
;
A
#
# COMPACT_ATOMS: atom_id res chain seq x y z
N MET A 1 36.92 38.16 -23.30
CA MET A 1 36.28 37.05 -24.03
C MET A 1 36.07 35.88 -23.07
N SER A 2 34.87 35.47 -22.70
CA SER A 2 33.88 36.21 -21.90
C SER A 2 33.36 35.20 -20.84
N LEU A 3 33.23 35.61 -19.57
CA LEU A 3 32.51 34.81 -18.55
C LEU A 3 31.08 34.44 -19.01
N TRP A 4 30.51 35.27 -19.89
CA TRP A 4 29.24 35.05 -20.58
C TRP A 4 29.23 33.81 -21.49
N ASN A 5 30.34 33.49 -22.17
CA ASN A 5 30.41 32.28 -22.99
C ASN A 5 30.42 31.02 -22.11
N SER A 6 31.11 31.05 -20.96
CA SER A 6 31.10 29.94 -20.00
C SER A 6 29.71 29.71 -19.40
N PHE A 7 29.02 30.78 -19.02
CA PHE A 7 27.65 30.70 -18.50
C PHE A 7 26.69 30.18 -19.59
N SER A 8 26.74 30.72 -20.80
CA SER A 8 25.90 30.26 -21.92
C SER A 8 26.16 28.78 -22.30
N TYR A 9 27.41 28.31 -22.24
CA TYR A 9 27.73 26.89 -22.44
C TYR A 9 27.14 25.99 -21.36
N SER A 10 27.24 26.39 -20.09
CA SER A 10 26.63 25.66 -18.96
C SER A 10 25.11 25.54 -19.10
N PHE A 11 24.41 26.57 -19.59
CA PHE A 11 22.97 26.48 -19.89
C PHE A 11 22.66 25.48 -21.00
N LYS A 12 23.49 25.39 -22.05
CA LYS A 12 23.32 24.39 -23.12
C LYS A 12 23.51 22.97 -22.60
N GLU A 13 24.55 22.73 -21.82
CA GLU A 13 24.80 21.43 -21.17
C GLU A 13 23.66 21.03 -20.22
N PHE A 14 23.16 21.98 -19.42
CA PHE A 14 21.98 21.78 -18.58
C PHE A 14 20.74 21.44 -19.40
N HIS A 15 20.51 22.09 -20.53
CA HIS A 15 19.39 21.75 -21.43
C HIS A 15 19.51 20.34 -22.00
N TYR A 16 20.70 19.90 -22.42
CA TYR A 16 20.91 18.53 -22.90
C TYR A 16 20.70 17.49 -21.80
N LEU A 17 21.17 17.76 -20.58
CA LEU A 17 20.95 16.89 -19.42
C LEU A 17 19.46 16.86 -19.03
N PHE A 18 18.80 18.01 -18.98
CA PHE A 18 17.37 18.08 -18.69
C PHE A 18 16.57 17.31 -19.75
N PHE A 19 16.91 17.48 -21.03
CA PHE A 19 16.29 16.74 -22.12
C PHE A 19 16.50 15.23 -21.98
N SER A 20 17.71 14.76 -21.67
CA SER A 20 17.97 13.33 -21.49
C SER A 20 17.18 12.74 -20.32
N VAL A 21 17.08 13.45 -19.20
CA VAL A 21 16.25 13.06 -18.05
C VAL A 21 14.77 13.00 -18.43
N VAL A 22 14.26 13.99 -19.16
CA VAL A 22 12.87 14.00 -19.65
C VAL A 22 12.59 12.81 -20.58
N VAL A 23 13.52 12.48 -21.47
CA VAL A 23 13.38 11.30 -22.36
C VAL A 23 13.33 10.00 -21.55
N ILE A 24 14.23 9.82 -20.58
CA ILE A 24 14.23 8.65 -19.68
C ILE A 24 12.93 8.58 -18.88
N PHE A 25 12.44 9.72 -18.39
CA PHE A 25 11.19 9.82 -17.63
C PHE A 25 9.98 9.42 -18.48
N ILE A 26 9.87 9.94 -19.71
CA ILE A 26 8.79 9.58 -20.65
C ILE A 26 8.86 8.08 -20.97
N PHE A 27 10.04 7.54 -21.22
CA PHE A 27 10.20 6.12 -21.50
C PHE A 27 9.73 5.25 -20.32
N ASN A 28 10.09 5.61 -19.08
CA ASN A 28 9.62 4.91 -17.88
C ASN A 28 8.09 4.99 -17.73
N ILE A 29 7.48 6.15 -17.99
CA ILE A 29 6.01 6.27 -17.97
C ILE A 29 5.36 5.37 -19.03
N LEU A 30 5.93 5.30 -20.23
CA LEU A 30 5.42 4.44 -21.30
C LEU A 30 5.52 2.95 -20.92
N LEU A 31 6.61 2.53 -20.29
CA LEU A 31 6.76 1.16 -19.77
C LEU A 31 5.70 0.86 -18.71
N GLU A 32 5.51 1.76 -17.74
CA GLU A 32 4.47 1.59 -16.71
C GLU A 32 3.06 1.61 -17.29
N TYR A 33 2.81 2.40 -18.33
CA TYR A 33 1.53 2.42 -19.02
C TYR A 33 1.26 1.10 -19.75
N ASN A 34 2.27 0.49 -20.37
CA ASN A 34 2.15 -0.85 -20.96
C ASN A 34 1.86 -1.91 -19.89
N ASN A 35 2.53 -1.84 -18.73
CA ASN A 35 2.24 -2.73 -17.59
C ASN A 35 0.79 -2.58 -17.11
N PHE A 36 0.31 -1.34 -17.03
CA PHE A 36 -1.07 -1.04 -16.70
C PHE A 36 -2.07 -1.62 -17.71
N LEU A 37 -1.80 -1.52 -19.01
CA LEU A 37 -2.65 -2.12 -20.05
C LEU A 37 -2.72 -3.65 -19.90
N ASN A 38 -1.58 -4.31 -19.65
CA ASN A 38 -1.54 -5.76 -19.38
C ASN A 38 -2.34 -6.14 -18.13
N PHE A 39 -2.18 -5.37 -17.06
CA PHE A 39 -2.94 -5.54 -15.82
C PHE A 39 -4.45 -5.39 -16.04
N LYS A 40 -4.87 -4.41 -16.84
CA LYS A 40 -6.29 -4.14 -17.13
C LYS A 40 -6.91 -5.13 -18.13
N ASN A 41 -6.11 -5.75 -18.98
CA ASN A 41 -6.57 -6.76 -19.93
C ASN A 41 -7.25 -7.94 -19.22
N GLN A 42 -6.79 -8.26 -18.02
CA GLN A 42 -7.44 -9.22 -17.13
C GLN A 42 -8.50 -8.51 -16.28
N LYS A 43 -9.77 -8.60 -16.68
CA LYS A 43 -10.90 -8.05 -15.91
C LYS A 43 -10.93 -8.57 -14.46
N HIS A 44 -10.53 -9.82 -14.28
CA HIS A 44 -10.50 -10.53 -13.01
C HIS A 44 -9.07 -10.99 -12.75
N TYR A 45 -8.30 -10.15 -12.06
CA TYR A 45 -6.89 -10.39 -11.80
C TYR A 45 -6.73 -11.20 -10.51
N LEU A 46 -6.10 -12.37 -10.60
CA LEU A 46 -5.78 -13.20 -9.44
C LEU A 46 -4.61 -12.58 -8.70
N ILE A 47 -4.75 -12.42 -7.38
CA ILE A 47 -3.68 -12.01 -6.49
C ILE A 47 -3.44 -13.15 -5.52
N ASP A 48 -2.24 -13.72 -5.59
CA ASP A 48 -1.76 -14.65 -4.59
C ASP A 48 -0.92 -13.92 -3.55
N ASN A 49 -0.95 -14.39 -2.30
CA ASN A 49 -0.14 -13.88 -1.19
C ASN A 49 -0.31 -12.37 -0.88
N ALA A 50 -1.54 -11.85 -0.95
CA ALA A 50 -1.84 -10.51 -0.46
C ALA A 50 -1.83 -10.47 1.07
N LEU A 51 -0.98 -9.64 1.68
CA LEU A 51 -0.92 -9.48 3.13
C LEU A 51 -2.02 -8.55 3.63
N LEU A 52 -2.87 -9.02 4.53
CA LEU A 52 -3.83 -8.18 5.23
C LEU A 52 -3.12 -7.31 6.26
N THR A 53 -3.01 -6.01 5.96
CA THR A 53 -2.34 -5.05 6.84
C THR A 53 -3.31 -4.39 7.80
N HIS A 54 -4.52 -4.06 7.34
CA HIS A 54 -5.54 -3.41 8.16
C HIS A 54 -6.93 -3.91 7.80
N GLN A 55 -7.79 -4.01 8.81
CA GLN A 55 -9.21 -4.30 8.66
C GLN A 55 -9.99 -3.43 9.65
N TYR A 56 -11.05 -2.78 9.17
CA TYR A 56 -11.93 -1.99 10.02
C TYR A 56 -13.34 -1.96 9.45
N ILE A 57 -14.29 -1.57 10.30
CA ILE A 57 -15.72 -1.53 9.96
C ILE A 57 -16.11 -0.12 9.55
N LYS A 58 -16.97 -0.01 8.53
CA LYS A 58 -17.69 1.21 8.19
C LYS A 58 -19.18 0.92 8.00
N TYR A 59 -19.97 1.98 8.02
CA TYR A 59 -21.42 1.94 7.79
C TYR A 59 -21.75 2.73 6.53
N ASN A 60 -22.65 2.20 5.70
CA ASN A 60 -23.15 2.92 4.53
C ASN A 60 -24.26 3.90 4.95
N LYS A 61 -24.69 4.80 4.06
CA LYS A 61 -25.83 5.72 4.23
C LYS A 61 -27.12 5.02 4.69
N LYS A 62 -27.28 3.73 4.35
CA LYS A 62 -28.41 2.87 4.78
C LYS A 62 -28.16 2.12 6.10
N ASN A 63 -27.18 2.56 6.89
CA ASN A 63 -26.72 1.95 8.14
C ASN A 63 -26.30 0.47 8.04
N LYS A 64 -25.93 0.00 6.84
CA LYS A 64 -25.43 -1.36 6.63
C LYS A 64 -23.95 -1.43 6.95
N LYS A 65 -23.57 -2.34 7.84
CA LYS A 65 -22.18 -2.67 8.22
C LYS A 65 -21.43 -3.29 7.03
N TYR A 66 -20.22 -2.85 6.78
CA TYR A 66 -19.28 -3.51 5.87
C TYR A 66 -17.84 -3.39 6.39
N TRP A 67 -17.02 -4.33 5.98
CA TRP A 67 -15.59 -4.39 6.29
C TRP A 67 -14.81 -3.72 5.17
N VAL A 68 -13.84 -2.89 5.55
CA VAL A 68 -12.81 -2.36 4.67
C VAL A 68 -11.52 -3.08 4.99
N LEU A 69 -10.90 -3.65 3.96
CA LEU A 69 -9.65 -4.38 4.04
C LEU A 69 -8.58 -3.63 3.27
N LYS A 70 -7.41 -3.46 3.88
CA LYS A 70 -6.21 -2.92 3.23
C LYS A 70 -5.22 -4.06 3.04
N LEU A 71 -4.96 -4.38 1.78
CA LEU A 71 -4.13 -5.49 1.37
C LEU A 71 -2.87 -4.99 0.67
N GLN A 72 -1.74 -5.59 1.00
CA GLN A 72 -0.45 -5.26 0.42
C GLN A 72 0.06 -6.45 -0.39
N THR A 73 0.35 -6.21 -1.66
CA THR A 73 1.06 -7.14 -2.54
C THR A 73 2.51 -6.69 -2.69
N GLU A 74 3.30 -7.42 -3.46
CA GLU A 74 4.67 -7.01 -3.81
C GLU A 74 4.70 -5.71 -4.63
N ASN A 75 3.69 -5.50 -5.47
CA ASN A 75 3.69 -4.42 -6.46
C ASN A 75 2.85 -3.20 -6.05
N PHE A 76 1.78 -3.42 -5.30
CA PHE A 76 0.83 -2.37 -4.94
C PHE A 76 0.09 -2.67 -3.65
N THR A 77 -0.48 -1.63 -3.05
CA THR A 77 -1.42 -1.74 -1.96
C THR A 77 -2.81 -1.41 -2.48
N PHE A 78 -3.84 -2.13 -2.04
CA PHE A 78 -5.20 -1.82 -2.44
C PHE A 78 -6.18 -1.98 -1.29
N TYR A 79 -7.30 -1.27 -1.43
CA TYR A 79 -8.44 -1.39 -0.56
C TYR A 79 -9.54 -2.18 -1.25
N THR A 80 -10.20 -3.04 -0.49
CA THR A 80 -11.42 -3.73 -0.92
C THR A 80 -12.44 -3.70 0.20
N THR A 81 -13.70 -3.99 -0.12
CA THR A 81 -14.78 -4.07 0.86
C THR A 81 -15.50 -5.41 0.81
N SER A 82 -15.90 -5.91 1.97
CA SER A 82 -16.74 -7.09 2.11
C SER A 82 -17.93 -6.79 3.02
N PHE A 83 -19.13 -7.20 2.62
CA PHE A 83 -20.30 -7.16 3.50
C PHE A 83 -20.34 -8.34 4.47
N LYS A 84 -19.61 -9.42 4.16
CA LYS A 84 -19.49 -10.61 5.02
C LYS A 84 -18.31 -10.43 5.97
N ASP A 85 -18.47 -10.89 7.20
CA ASP A 85 -17.33 -11.10 8.09
C ASP A 85 -16.56 -12.33 7.62
N LEU A 86 -15.33 -12.11 7.18
CA LEU A 86 -14.45 -13.15 6.68
C LEU A 86 -13.63 -13.81 7.80
N ASN A 87 -13.75 -13.33 9.06
CA ASN A 87 -13.01 -13.81 10.23
C ASN A 87 -11.49 -13.87 9.96
N LEU A 88 -10.92 -12.77 9.47
CA LEU A 88 -9.51 -12.67 9.10
C LEU A 88 -8.69 -12.15 10.29
N SER A 89 -7.47 -12.67 10.44
CA SER A 89 -6.50 -12.17 11.41
C SER A 89 -5.61 -11.09 10.79
N LYS A 90 -5.13 -10.15 11.60
CA LYS A 90 -4.08 -9.21 11.16
C LYS A 90 -2.87 -10.03 10.69
N ASN A 91 -2.21 -9.56 9.64
CA ASN A 91 -1.04 -10.22 9.05
C ASN A 91 -1.30 -11.59 8.41
N GLN A 92 -2.55 -11.90 8.09
CA GLN A 92 -2.91 -13.06 7.30
C GLN A 92 -2.59 -12.85 5.81
N PHE A 93 -1.97 -13.83 5.16
CA PHE A 93 -1.90 -13.86 3.70
C PHE A 93 -3.21 -14.37 3.11
N LEU A 94 -3.64 -13.77 2.00
CA LEU A 94 -4.85 -14.13 1.29
C LEU A 94 -4.56 -14.35 -0.19
N SER A 95 -5.25 -15.32 -0.79
CA SER A 95 -5.46 -15.35 -2.25
C SER A 95 -6.87 -14.87 -2.55
N LEU A 96 -7.03 -14.05 -3.60
CA LEU A 96 -8.32 -13.50 -4.01
C LEU A 96 -8.26 -12.97 -5.44
N ARG A 97 -9.43 -12.68 -6.00
CA ARG A 97 -9.54 -12.00 -7.31
C ARG A 97 -9.98 -10.56 -7.12
N ILE A 98 -9.34 -9.63 -7.84
CA ILE A 98 -9.76 -8.23 -7.92
C ILE A 98 -10.38 -7.92 -9.28
N ILE A 99 -11.31 -6.97 -9.29
CA ILE A 99 -11.90 -6.42 -10.52
C ILE A 99 -11.13 -5.16 -10.92
N THR A 100 -10.45 -5.20 -12.06
CA THR A 100 -9.53 -4.13 -12.50
C THR A 100 -10.21 -3.02 -13.31
N HIS A 101 -11.47 -3.22 -13.70
CA HIS A 101 -12.17 -2.36 -14.67
C HIS A 101 -12.16 -0.87 -14.35
N ASN A 102 -12.36 -0.51 -13.08
CA ASN A 102 -12.48 0.88 -12.62
C ASN A 102 -11.14 1.52 -12.22
N ILE A 103 -10.03 0.77 -12.30
CA ILE A 103 -8.71 1.29 -11.96
C ILE A 103 -8.21 2.13 -13.14
N ASN A 104 -7.88 3.38 -12.88
CA ASN A 104 -7.27 4.27 -13.87
C ASN A 104 -5.72 4.23 -13.73
N PHE A 105 -5.03 4.78 -14.72
CA PHE A 105 -3.56 4.76 -14.74
C PHE A 105 -2.93 5.56 -13.58
N LYS A 106 -3.54 6.67 -13.17
CA LYS A 106 -3.05 7.48 -12.04
C LYS A 106 -3.07 6.67 -10.73
N ASP A 107 -4.17 5.96 -10.50
CA ASP A 107 -4.37 5.10 -9.34
C ASP A 107 -3.34 3.95 -9.36
N TYR A 108 -3.14 3.32 -10.52
CA TYR A 108 -2.12 2.28 -10.71
C TYR A 108 -0.70 2.81 -10.45
N LEU A 109 -0.35 3.97 -11.02
CA LEU A 109 0.97 4.60 -10.86
C LEU A 109 1.26 4.99 -9.41
N SER A 110 0.22 5.39 -8.65
CA SER A 110 0.35 5.67 -7.22
C SER A 110 0.60 4.41 -6.38
N LYS A 111 0.44 3.21 -6.96
CA LYS A 111 0.52 1.91 -6.30
C LYS A 111 -0.45 1.78 -5.11
N SER A 112 -1.48 2.63 -5.05
CA SER A 112 -2.50 2.64 -4.00
C SER A 112 -3.88 2.94 -4.57
N PHE A 113 -4.78 1.96 -4.55
CA PHE A 113 -6.09 2.13 -5.18
C PHE A 113 -7.18 1.29 -4.51
N TYR A 114 -8.42 1.55 -4.89
CA TYR A 114 -9.57 0.72 -4.51
C TYR A 114 -9.89 -0.27 -5.64
N ALA A 115 -10.06 -1.54 -5.28
CA ALA A 115 -10.49 -2.57 -6.22
C ALA A 115 -11.48 -3.53 -5.53
N PRO A 116 -12.70 -3.70 -6.06
CA PRO A 116 -13.62 -4.72 -5.56
C PRO A 116 -13.01 -6.11 -5.71
N SER A 117 -13.21 -6.98 -4.71
CA SER A 117 -12.65 -8.32 -4.71
C SER A 117 -13.63 -9.41 -4.28
N TYR A 118 -13.30 -10.65 -4.63
CA TYR A 118 -14.10 -11.85 -4.34
C TYR A 118 -13.18 -13.10 -4.32
N ASP A 119 -13.75 -14.27 -4.05
CA ASP A 119 -13.04 -15.56 -3.93
C ASP A 119 -11.88 -15.52 -2.92
N PHE A 120 -12.16 -15.07 -1.71
CA PHE A 120 -11.15 -15.00 -0.64
C PHE A 120 -10.78 -16.39 -0.13
N GLU A 121 -9.50 -16.73 -0.22
CA GLU A 121 -8.88 -17.89 0.40
C GLU A 121 -7.90 -17.43 1.47
N LYS A 122 -8.00 -18.04 2.66
CA LYS A 122 -7.10 -17.80 3.79
C LYS A 122 -5.86 -18.65 3.64
N LEU A 123 -4.71 -18.00 3.56
CA LEU A 123 -3.41 -18.65 3.57
C LEU A 123 -2.80 -18.55 4.98
N LYS A 124 -1.54 -18.96 5.10
CA LYS A 124 -0.78 -18.88 6.35
C LYS A 124 -0.69 -17.44 6.87
N GLU A 125 -0.59 -17.30 8.18
CA GLU A 125 -0.23 -16.03 8.79
C GLU A 125 1.23 -15.71 8.53
N LYS A 126 1.56 -14.43 8.40
CA LYS A 126 2.94 -14.00 8.29
C LYS A 126 3.62 -14.23 9.64
N GLU A 127 4.54 -15.19 9.65
CA GLU A 127 5.41 -15.42 10.79
C GLU A 127 6.34 -14.22 10.97
N TYR A 128 6.35 -13.69 12.19
CA TYR A 128 7.33 -12.69 12.58
C TYR A 128 8.68 -13.36 12.87
N ASN A 129 9.75 -12.56 12.74
CA ASN A 129 11.05 -12.98 13.25
C ASN A 129 10.91 -13.41 14.72
N PRO A 130 11.49 -14.54 15.15
CA PRO A 130 11.42 -15.01 16.54
C PRO A 130 11.75 -13.95 17.59
N ILE A 131 12.65 -13.01 17.29
CA ILE A 131 13.01 -11.90 18.19
C ILE A 131 11.82 -10.94 18.38
N ILE A 132 11.09 -10.63 17.31
CA ILE A 132 9.89 -9.79 17.36
C ILE A 132 8.83 -10.51 18.21
N SER A 133 8.59 -11.80 17.92
CA SER A 133 7.64 -12.61 18.68
C SER A 133 8.00 -12.68 20.16
N TYR A 134 9.27 -12.92 20.48
CA TYR A 134 9.79 -12.94 21.86
C TYR A 134 9.55 -11.61 22.58
N PHE A 135 9.87 -10.48 21.93
CA PHE A 135 9.68 -9.15 22.49
C PHE A 135 8.20 -8.81 22.71
N LEU A 136 7.35 -9.05 21.71
CA LEU A 136 5.91 -8.78 21.81
C LEU A 136 5.26 -9.64 22.90
N ASN A 137 5.72 -10.88 23.09
CA ASN A 137 5.20 -11.77 24.12
C ASN A 137 5.57 -11.37 25.56
N GLN A 138 6.46 -10.39 25.76
CA GLN A 138 6.71 -9.80 27.09
C GLN A 138 5.55 -8.92 27.59
N HIS A 139 4.65 -8.52 26.69
CA HIS A 139 3.53 -7.64 27.02
C HIS A 139 2.24 -8.46 27.07
N THR A 140 1.39 -8.25 28.07
CA THR A 140 0.09 -8.94 28.17
C THR A 140 -1.02 -8.20 27.42
N ASN A 141 -0.98 -6.87 27.43
CA ASN A 141 -1.99 -6.02 26.81
C ASN A 141 -1.75 -5.89 25.29
N GLU A 142 -2.78 -6.14 24.49
CA GLU A 142 -2.71 -6.11 23.01
C GLU A 142 -2.39 -4.72 22.45
N LYS A 143 -2.95 -3.64 23.00
CA LYS A 143 -2.62 -2.27 22.57
C LYS A 143 -1.15 -1.93 22.85
N ILE A 144 -0.62 -2.41 23.98
CA ILE A 144 0.78 -2.21 24.34
C ILE A 144 1.71 -3.02 23.41
N LYS A 145 1.33 -4.26 23.07
CA LYS A 145 2.03 -5.03 22.02
C LYS A 145 2.09 -4.27 20.71
N GLU A 146 0.96 -3.71 20.30
CA GLU A 146 0.85 -2.97 19.05
C GLU A 146 1.68 -1.66 19.08
N PHE A 147 1.61 -0.91 20.18
CA PHE A 147 2.37 0.32 20.38
C PHE A 147 3.88 0.10 20.35
N TYR A 148 4.40 -0.82 21.15
CA TYR A 148 5.84 -1.10 21.15
C TYR A 148 6.29 -1.86 19.89
N GLY A 149 5.43 -2.68 19.30
CA GLY A 149 5.68 -3.29 18.00
C GLY A 149 5.90 -2.24 16.91
N ALA A 150 5.12 -1.16 16.93
CA ALA A 150 5.30 -0.04 16.00
C ALA A 150 6.59 0.73 16.28
N LEU A 151 6.85 1.07 17.55
CA LEU A 151 8.04 1.84 17.95
C LEU A 151 9.37 1.13 17.62
N PHE A 152 9.47 -0.17 17.93
CA PHE A 152 10.74 -0.89 17.83
C PHE A 152 10.92 -1.66 16.53
N PHE A 153 9.83 -2.06 15.87
CA PHE A 153 9.88 -2.92 14.69
C PHE A 153 9.10 -2.37 13.49
N ALA A 154 8.58 -1.14 13.55
CA ALA A 154 7.78 -0.52 12.49
C ALA A 154 6.57 -1.38 12.08
N LEU A 155 5.99 -2.12 13.03
CA LEU A 155 4.76 -2.88 12.79
C LEU A 155 3.57 -1.95 12.59
N PRO A 156 2.60 -2.34 11.74
CA PRO A 156 1.40 -1.53 11.52
C PRO A 156 0.55 -1.45 12.79
N ILE A 157 -0.06 -0.28 13.02
CA ILE A 157 -0.98 -0.03 14.14
C ILE A 157 -2.44 0.02 13.70
N SER A 158 -3.33 -0.38 14.60
CA SER A 158 -4.77 -0.30 14.43
C SER A 158 -5.24 1.15 14.35
N LEU A 159 -6.42 1.34 13.75
CA LEU A 159 -7.08 2.65 13.72
C LEU A 159 -7.34 3.17 15.13
N GLU A 160 -7.69 2.27 16.05
CA GLU A 160 -7.95 2.62 17.45
C GLU A 160 -6.67 3.14 18.12
N LEU A 161 -5.57 2.39 18.07
CA LEU A 161 -4.31 2.85 18.64
C LEU A 161 -3.82 4.14 17.98
N ARG A 162 -3.97 4.27 16.66
CA ARG A 162 -3.64 5.50 15.92
C ARG A 162 -4.41 6.71 16.45
N ASN A 163 -5.69 6.56 16.74
CA ASN A 163 -6.49 7.64 17.29
C ASN A 163 -6.03 7.99 18.71
N ASP A 164 -5.70 6.98 19.53
CA ASP A 164 -5.17 7.19 20.89
C ASP A 164 -3.83 7.94 20.86
N VAL A 165 -2.84 7.49 20.07
CA VAL A 165 -1.51 8.15 20.01
C VAL A 165 -1.58 9.57 19.44
N ASN A 166 -2.43 9.80 18.44
CA ASN A 166 -2.68 11.15 17.90
C ASN A 166 -3.34 12.06 18.93
N TYR A 167 -4.29 11.55 19.72
CA TYR A 167 -4.91 12.30 20.81
C TYR A 167 -3.86 12.74 21.84
N TYR A 168 -2.86 11.89 22.14
CA TYR A 168 -1.74 12.23 23.01
C TYR A 168 -0.62 13.03 22.32
N GLY A 169 -0.78 13.46 21.07
CA GLY A 169 0.20 14.28 20.34
C GLY A 169 1.41 13.52 19.79
N ILE A 170 1.37 12.18 19.77
CA ILE A 170 2.41 11.32 19.23
C ILE A 170 2.10 11.05 17.75
N ALA A 171 2.31 12.07 16.90
CA ALA A 171 1.89 12.03 15.49
C ALA A 171 2.79 11.18 14.57
N HIS A 172 3.92 10.66 15.07
CA HIS A 172 4.92 9.94 14.26
C HIS A 172 4.71 8.42 14.23
N LEU A 173 3.61 7.91 14.81
CA LEU A 173 3.18 6.51 14.81
C LEU A 173 1.88 6.33 14.00
#